data_AF-K7LD47-F1
#
_entry.id   AF-K7LD47-F1
#
_cell.length_a   1.000
_cell.length_b   1.000
_cell.length_c   1.000
_cell.angle_alpha   90.00
_cell.angle_beta   90.00
_cell.angle_gamma   90.00
#
_symmetry.space_group_name_H-M   'P 1'
#
loop_
_entity.id
_entity.type
_entity.pdbx_description
1 polymer ?
#
loop_
_entity_poly.entity_id
_entity_poly.type
_entity_poly.pdbx_seq_one_letter_code
_entity_poly.pdbx_strand_id
1 'polypeptide(L)' 'MHNRKNVEVFCYALSVNDGTEWRQRIQSEAEHFVDVSAMSLDAIAKMINEDKIHILVNLNGYTKVGGNSFMFFLVFKLHN' A
#
# COMPACT_ATOMS: atom_id res chain seq x y z
N MET A 1 24.61 -1.16 -4.89
CA MET A 1 24.23 0.26 -4.88
C MET A 1 22.80 0.36 -5.38
N HIS A 2 21.81 0.59 -4.51
CA HIS A 2 20.40 0.70 -4.93
C HIS A 2 20.13 2.13 -5.40
N ASN A 3 19.79 2.34 -6.68
CA ASN A 3 19.37 3.64 -7.18
C ASN A 3 17.87 3.81 -6.93
N ARG A 4 17.48 4.72 -6.03
CA ARG A 4 16.07 5.00 -5.74
C ARG A 4 15.30 5.47 -6.98
N LYS A 5 15.95 6.07 -7.99
CA LYS A 5 15.29 6.45 -9.25
C LYS A 5 14.74 5.26 -10.04
N ASN A 6 15.20 4.04 -9.74
CA ASN A 6 14.74 2.83 -10.43
C ASN A 6 13.54 2.19 -9.72
N VAL A 7 13.08 2.75 -8.60
CA VAL A 7 12.02 2.18 -7.77
C VAL A 7 11.02 3.27 -7.39
N GLU A 8 9.75 3.02 -7.64
CA GLU A 8 8.62 3.87 -7.25
C GLU A 8 7.73 3.05 -6.29
N VAL A 9 7.33 3.64 -5.17
CA VAL A 9 6.65 2.92 -4.07
C VAL A 9 5.20 3.32 -3.95
N PHE A 10 4.31 2.33 -4.02
CA PHE A 10 2.88 2.50 -3.83
C PHE A 10 2.43 1.82 -2.53
N CYS A 11 1.49 2.46 -1.84
CA CYS A 11 0.81 1.91 -0.68
C CYS A 11 -0.70 1.90 -0.93
N TYR A 12 -1.28 0.70 -1.00
CA TYR A 12 -2.73 0.53 -1.10
C TYR A 12 -3.29 0.14 0.26
N ALA A 13 -4.18 0.97 0.78
CA ALA A 13 -4.86 0.73 2.03
C ALA A 13 -6.15 -0.06 1.83
N LEU A 14 -6.20 -1.28 2.36
CA LEU A 14 -7.40 -2.11 2.35
C LEU A 14 -8.33 -1.78 3.52
N SER A 15 -7.81 -1.18 4.60
CA SER A 15 -8.62 -0.72 5.73
C SER A 15 -8.96 0.77 5.59
N VAL A 16 -10.17 1.11 6.04
CA VAL A 16 -10.63 2.50 6.16
C VAL A 16 -9.66 3.30 7.03
N ASN A 17 -9.59 4.61 6.79
CA ASN A 17 -8.83 5.50 7.66
C ASN A 17 -9.42 5.50 9.08
N ASP A 18 -8.64 5.03 10.05
CA ASP A 18 -9.03 4.94 11.45
C ASP A 18 -8.54 6.15 12.28
N GLY A 19 -7.94 7.15 11.63
CA GLY A 19 -7.42 8.36 12.25
C GLY A 19 -6.17 8.14 13.09
N THR A 20 -5.60 6.93 13.11
CA THR A 20 -4.41 6.63 13.90
C THR A 20 -3.19 7.41 13.40
N GLU A 21 -2.28 7.72 14.32
CA GLU A 21 -1.01 8.36 13.98
C GLU A 21 -0.23 7.55 12.92
N TRP A 22 -0.28 6.22 13.00
CA TRP A 22 0.34 5.34 12.02
C TRP A 22 -0.24 5.51 10.61
N ARG A 23 -1.58 5.58 10.49
CA ARG A 23 -2.23 5.84 9.20
C ARG A 23 -1.80 7.20 8.64
N GLN A 24 -1.77 8.23 9.46
CA GLN A 24 -1.34 9.57 9.05
C GLN A 24 0.13 9.59 8.58
N ARG A 25 1.03 8.93 9.33
CA ARG A 25 2.45 8.81 8.96
C ARG A 25 2.63 8.11 7.62
N ILE A 26 2.00 6.94 7.42
CA ILE A 26 2.08 6.20 6.14
C ILE A 26 1.56 7.06 4.99
N GLN A 27 0.44 7.76 5.17
CA GLN A 27 -0.11 8.66 4.15
C GLN A 27 0.85 9.80 3.80
N SER A 28 1.59 10.31 4.78
CA SER A 28 2.55 11.40 4.55
C SER A 28 3.90 10.96 3.99
N GLU A 29 4.32 9.71 4.25
CA GLU A 29 5.66 9.22 3.91
C GLU A 29 5.70 8.33 2.67
N ALA A 30 4.57 7.70 2.28
CA ALA A 30 4.48 6.94 1.05
C ALA A 30 4.61 7.85 -0.18
N GLU A 31 5.37 7.42 -1.20
CA GLU A 31 5.48 8.15 -2.46
C GLU A 31 4.12 8.25 -3.16
N HIS A 32 3.37 7.14 -3.16
CA HIS A 32 1.99 7.07 -3.61
C HIS A 32 1.13 6.36 -2.57
N PHE A 33 0.09 7.04 -2.10
CA PHE A 33 -0.88 6.49 -1.17
C PHE A 33 -2.26 6.43 -1.81
N VAL A 34 -2.88 5.25 -1.84
CA VAL A 34 -4.21 5.05 -2.40
C VAL A 34 -5.10 4.32 -1.39
N ASP A 35 -6.23 4.94 -1.04
CA ASP A 35 -7.26 4.27 -0.25
C ASP A 35 -8.16 3.46 -1.17
N VAL A 36 -8.14 2.13 -0.98
CA VAL A 36 -8.94 1.19 -1.77
C VAL A 36 -9.95 0.44 -0.88
N SER A 37 -10.13 0.86 0.36
CA SER A 37 -10.96 0.16 1.36
C SER A 37 -12.45 0.07 0.98
N ALA A 38 -12.92 0.97 0.13
CA ALA A 38 -14.29 0.97 -0.40
C ALA A 38 -14.41 0.33 -1.80
N MET A 39 -13.32 -0.17 -2.37
CA MET A 39 -13.30 -0.73 -3.73
C MET A 39 -13.54 -2.25 -3.71
N SER A 40 -14.11 -2.78 -4.79
CA SER A 40 -14.18 -4.22 -4.99
C SER A 40 -12.80 -4.80 -5.31
N LEU A 41 -12.58 -6.07 -4.98
CA LEU A 41 -11.31 -6.75 -5.25
C LEU A 41 -10.93 -6.72 -6.75
N ASP A 42 -11.92 -6.85 -7.65
CA ASP A 42 -11.68 -6.77 -9.11
C ASP A 42 -11.19 -5.37 -9.53
N ALA A 43 -11.77 -4.32 -8.94
CA ALA A 43 -11.35 -2.95 -9.23
C ALA A 43 -9.93 -2.67 -8.70
N ILE A 44 -9.59 -3.22 -7.52
CA ILE A 44 -8.24 -3.13 -6.94
C ILE A 44 -7.23 -3.87 -7.82
N ALA A 45 -7.55 -5.09 -8.25
CA ALA A 45 -6.67 -5.88 -9.11
C ALA A 45 -6.42 -5.18 -10.45
N LYS A 46 -7.47 -4.61 -11.05
CA LYS A 46 -7.36 -3.82 -12.27
C LYS A 46 -6.47 -2.59 -12.08
N MET A 47 -6.67 -1.83 -11.00
CA MET A 47 -5.84 -0.66 -10.67
C MET A 47 -4.36 -1.04 -10.51
N ILE A 48 -4.06 -2.08 -9.72
CA ILE A 48 -2.68 -2.56 -9.52
C ILE A 48 -2.04 -2.96 -10.86
N ASN A 49 -2.81 -3.56 -11.77
CA ASN A 49 -2.32 -3.90 -13.11
C ASN A 49 -2.05 -2.66 -13.96
N GLU A 50 -2.96 -1.67 -13.95
CA GLU A 50 -2.83 -0.41 -14.67
C GLU A 50 -1.65 0.43 -14.18
N ASP A 51 -1.37 0.39 -12.87
CA ASP A 51 -0.22 1.04 -12.25
C ASP A 51 1.12 0.39 -12.65
N LYS A 52 1.08 -0.79 -13.30
CA LYS A 52 2.24 -1.59 -13.73
C LYS A 52 3.12 -2.00 -12.56
N ILE A 53 2.48 -2.44 -11.50
CA ILE A 53 3.14 -3.00 -10.34
C ILE A 53 3.84 -4.32 -10.71
N HIS A 54 5.14 -4.39 -10.47
CA HIS A 54 5.91 -5.61 -10.71
C HIS A 54 6.00 -6.51 -9.47
N ILE A 55 6.06 -5.91 -8.28
CA ILE A 55 6.22 -6.64 -7.01
C ILE A 55 5.13 -6.20 -6.04
N LEU A 56 4.20 -7.11 -5.76
CA LEU A 56 3.17 -6.94 -4.73
C LEU A 56 3.65 -7.58 -3.42
N VAL A 57 3.83 -6.79 -2.36
CA VAL A 57 4.13 -7.30 -1.02
C VAL A 57 2.88 -7.15 -0.15
N ASN A 58 2.33 -8.29 0.26
CA ASN A 58 1.27 -8.31 1.25
C ASN A 58 1.86 -8.09 2.64
N LEU A 59 1.64 -6.91 3.23
CA LEU A 59 1.92 -6.68 4.63
C LEU A 59 0.71 -7.12 5.46
N ASN A 60 0.39 -8.42 5.41
CA ASN A 60 -0.55 -9.03 6.34
C ASN A 60 0.10 -8.98 7.73
N GLY A 61 -0.08 -7.86 8.42
CA GLY A 61 0.25 -7.71 9.82
C GLY A 61 -0.67 -8.61 10.65
N TYR A 62 -0.31 -9.88 10.81
CA TYR A 62 -0.87 -10.74 11.86
C TYR A 62 -0.42 -10.32 13.27
N THR A 63 -0.08 -9.04 13.49
CA THR A 63 0.18 -8.50 14.82
C THR A 63 -1.15 -8.04 15.43
N LYS A 64 -1.89 -8.99 16.01
CA LYS A 64 -2.80 -8.68 17.11
C LYS A 64 -1.98 -8.17 18.29
N VAL A 65 -1.67 -6.88 18.31
CA VAL A 65 -1.32 -6.17 19.54
C VAL A 65 -2.21 -4.94 19.60
N GLY A 66 -3.36 -5.06 20.28
CA GLY A 66 -4.19 -3.90 20.64
C GLY A 66 -5.38 -3.55 19.74
N GLY A 67 -5.93 -4.48 18.95
CA GLY A 67 -7.30 -4.36 18.41
C GLY A 67 -7.47 -3.71 17.03
N ASN A 68 -6.42 -3.12 16.45
CA ASN A 68 -6.50 -2.53 15.10
C ASN A 68 -5.76 -3.42 14.09
N SER A 69 -6.52 -4.14 13.24
CA SER A 69 -5.94 -4.95 12.16
C SER A 69 -5.65 -4.03 10.98
N PHE A 70 -4.39 -3.64 10.81
CA PHE A 70 -3.95 -2.81 9.68
C PHE A 70 -3.60 -3.72 8.50
N MET A 71 -4.27 -3.53 7.36
CA MET A 71 -4.00 -4.30 6.15
C MET A 71 -3.62 -3.32 5.03
N PHE A 72 -2.33 -3.29 4.72
CA PHE A 72 -1.77 -2.52 3.60
C PHE A 72 -1.07 -3.49 2.65
N PHE A 73 -1.12 -3.19 1.35
CA PHE A 73 -0.10 -3.67 0.43
C PHE A 73 0.98 -2.59 0.32
N LEU A 74 2.24 -2.97 0.54
CA LEU A 74 3.39 -2.15 0.13
C LEU A 74 3.88 -2.70 -1.19
N VAL A 75 4.10 -1.83 -2.16
CA VAL A 75 4.20 -2.25 -3.54
C VAL A 75 5.30 -1.48 -4.22
N PHE A 76 6.13 -2.20 -4.99
CA PHE A 76 7.25 -1.61 -5.71
C PHE A 76 7.00 -1.72 -7.21
N LYS A 77 7.05 -0.57 -7.87
CA LYS A 77 7.20 -0.47 -9.32
C LYS A 77 8.66 -0.26 -9.63
N LEU A 78 9.15 -1.01 -10.61
CA LEU A 78 10.52 -0.91 -11.08
C LEU A 78 10.52 -0.13 -12.39
N HIS A 79 11.36 0.89 -12.48
CA HIS A 79 11.65 1.56 -13.74
C HIS A 79 12.76 0.81 -14.46
N ASN A 80 12.66 0.73 -15.78
CA ASN A 80 13.70 0.17 -16.65
C ASN A 80 14.75 1.22 -17.00
#